data_AF-A0A7Y7IZZ4-F1
#
_entry.id   AF-A0A7Y7IZZ4-F1
#
_cell.length_a   1.000
_cell.length_b   1.000
_cell.length_c   1.000
_cell.angle_alpha   90.00
_cell.angle_beta   90.00
_cell.angle_gamma   90.00
#
_symmetry.space_group_name_H-M   'P 1'
#
loop_
_entity.id
_entity.type
_entity.pdbx_description
1 polymer ?
#
loop_
_entity_poly.entity_id
_entity_poly.type
_entity_poly.pdbx_seq_one_letter_code
_entity_poly.pdbx_strand_id
1 'polypeptide(L)'
;MRGDPAAGALIGIDWGTSSLRAWRMSATGAVLAEAQAPWGILNLPDGGFPAALARLLADLNGDAGLKLIACGMVGSASGWHEVAYVD
;
A
#
# COMPACT_ATOMS: atom_id res chain seq x y z
N MET A 1 -9.81 -23.34 10.50
CA MET A 1 -8.63 -22.71 11.14
C MET A 1 -8.86 -21.20 11.10
N ARG A 2 -9.27 -20.57 12.20
CA ARG A 2 -9.33 -19.10 12.25
C ARG A 2 -7.91 -18.64 12.62
N GLY A 3 -7.29 -17.85 11.75
CA GLY A 3 -5.96 -17.28 12.02
C GLY A 3 -5.99 -16.40 13.26
N ASP A 4 -4.82 -16.14 13.84
CA ASP A 4 -4.67 -15.22 14.96
C ASP A 4 -5.25 -13.84 14.56
N PRO A 5 -6.26 -13.31 15.28
CA PRO A 5 -6.83 -12.00 14.97
C PRO A 5 -5.83 -10.85 15.17
N ALA A 6 -4.70 -11.08 15.86
CA ALA A 6 -3.60 -10.13 15.98
C ALA A 6 -2.61 -10.19 14.79
N ALA A 7 -2.66 -11.24 13.96
CA ALA A 7 -1.82 -11.33 12.78
C ALA A 7 -2.35 -10.43 11.65
N GLY A 8 -1.43 -9.71 11.00
CA GLY A 8 -1.74 -8.97 9.78
C GLY A 8 -2.20 -9.92 8.68
N ALA A 9 -3.26 -9.56 7.97
CA ALA A 9 -3.81 -10.34 6.86
C ALA A 9 -3.71 -9.58 5.52
N LEU A 10 -3.75 -8.25 5.56
CA LEU A 10 -3.80 -7.39 4.38
C LEU A 10 -3.08 -6.06 4.64
N ILE A 11 -2.40 -5.55 3.63
CA ILE A 11 -1.96 -4.16 3.57
C ILE A 11 -2.79 -3.44 2.51
N GLY A 12 -3.57 -2.44 2.94
CA GLY A 12 -4.28 -1.52 2.05
C GLY A 12 -3.42 -0.30 1.78
N ILE A 13 -3.32 0.11 0.52
CA ILE A 13 -2.50 1.24 0.07
C ILE A 13 -3.39 2.20 -0.71
N ASP A 14 -3.38 3.46 -0.32
CA ASP A 14 -3.96 4.56 -1.09
C ASP A 14 -2.83 5.44 -1.62
N TRP A 15 -2.64 5.39 -2.94
CA TRP A 15 -1.51 6.02 -3.60
C TRP A 15 -1.99 7.07 -4.59
N GLY A 16 -2.09 8.30 -4.09
CA GLY A 16 -2.59 9.45 -4.82
C GLY A 16 -1.51 10.18 -5.62
N THR A 17 -1.89 11.31 -6.18
CA THR A 17 -1.01 12.18 -6.98
C THR A 17 0.14 12.77 -6.16
N SER A 18 -0.16 13.18 -4.92
CA SER A 18 0.76 13.93 -4.05
C SER A 18 1.12 13.22 -2.74
N SER A 19 0.42 12.14 -2.38
CA SER A 19 0.64 11.42 -1.13
C SER A 19 0.48 9.92 -1.28
N LEU A 20 1.10 9.19 -0.36
CA LEU A 20 1.02 7.75 -0.21
C LEU A 20 0.64 7.43 1.23
N ARG A 21 -0.41 6.64 1.42
CA ARG A 21 -0.90 6.17 2.73
C ARG A 21 -1.09 4.67 2.70
N ALA A 22 -0.87 4.01 3.83
CA ALA A 22 -1.15 2.59 3.93
C ALA A 22 -1.49 2.16 5.35
N TRP A 23 -2.18 1.03 5.43
CA TRP A 23 -2.67 0.41 6.65
C TRP A 23 -2.39 -1.08 6.61
N ARG A 24 -1.81 -1.60 7.69
CA ARG A 24 -1.77 -3.06 7.94
C ARG A 24 -3.00 -3.43 8.74
N MET A 25 -3.80 -4.36 8.23
CA MET A 25 -5.07 -4.75 8.83
C MET A 25 -5.08 -6.24 9.19
N SER A 26 -5.75 -6.58 10.28
CA SER A 26 -6.05 -7.96 10.65
C SER A 26 -7.12 -8.57 9.74
N ALA A 27 -7.35 -9.87 9.86
CA ALA A 27 -8.42 -10.57 9.14
C ALA A 27 -9.84 -10.07 9.49
N THR A 28 -10.01 -9.36 10.61
CA THR A 28 -11.30 -8.76 11.01
C THR A 28 -11.44 -7.30 10.57
N GLY A 29 -10.44 -6.74 9.87
CA GLY A 29 -10.42 -5.35 9.44
C GLY A 29 -9.92 -4.37 10.51
N ALA A 30 -9.40 -4.85 11.64
CA ALA A 30 -8.78 -3.98 12.63
C ALA A 30 -7.45 -3.44 12.10
N VAL A 31 -7.24 -2.12 12.19
CA VAL A 31 -5.96 -1.49 11.82
C VAL A 31 -4.92 -1.79 12.90
N LEU A 32 -3.81 -2.40 12.49
CA LEU A 32 -2.71 -2.82 13.34
C LEU A 32 -1.50 -1.87 13.24
N ALA A 33 -1.37 -1.16 12.12
CA ALA A 33 -0.33 -0.15 11.88
C ALA A 33 -0.75 0.76 10.72
N GLU A 34 -0.24 1.99 10.73
CA GLU A 34 -0.44 2.99 9.68
C GLU A 34 0.90 3.60 9.26
N ALA A 35 1.01 3.95 7.98
CA ALA A 35 2.18 4.65 7.45
C ALA A 35 1.73 5.67 6.40
N GLN A 36 2.48 6.76 6.28
CA GLN A 36 2.26 7.78 5.26
C GLN A 36 3.56 8.41 4.81
N ALA A 37 3.61 8.83 3.55
CA ALA A 37 4.75 9.49 2.96
C ALA A 37 4.31 10.55 1.94
N PRO A 38 5.13 11.59 1.66
CA PRO A 38 4.85 12.58 0.63
C PRO A 38 5.08 12.05 -0.80
N TRP A 39 5.12 10.73 -0.99
CA TRP A 39 5.49 10.07 -2.24
C TRP A 39 4.28 9.73 -3.10
N GLY A 40 3.52 10.73 -3.52
CA GLY A 40 2.51 10.54 -4.58
C GLY A 40 3.15 10.20 -5.93
N ILE A 41 2.34 9.81 -6.92
CA ILE A 41 2.86 9.37 -8.23
C ILE A 41 3.68 10.46 -8.96
N LEU A 42 3.54 11.75 -8.60
CA LEU A 42 4.32 12.86 -9.15
C LEU A 42 5.57 13.22 -8.32
N ASN A 43 5.78 12.60 -7.16
CA ASN A 43 6.86 12.95 -6.22
C ASN A 43 7.48 11.70 -5.59
N LEU A 44 7.95 10.77 -6.42
CA LEU A 44 8.57 9.53 -5.97
C LEU A 44 9.99 9.78 -5.42
N PRO A 45 10.45 8.96 -4.45
CA PRO A 45 11.84 8.98 -4.02
C PRO A 45 12.76 8.41 -5.11
N ASP A 46 14.06 8.55 -4.92
CA ASP A 46 15.06 7.82 -5.69
C ASP A 46 14.77 6.31 -5.66
N GLY A 47 14.74 5.70 -6.85
CA GLY A 47 14.32 4.31 -7.04
C GLY A 47 12.83 4.11 -7.33
N GLY A 48 12.04 5.19 -7.42
CA GLY A 48 10.68 5.18 -7.95
C GLY A 48 9.67 4.41 -7.09
N PHE A 49 8.66 3.82 -7.74
CA PHE A 49 7.60 3.06 -7.06
C PHE A 49 8.12 1.89 -6.20
N PRO A 50 9.07 1.04 -6.66
CA PRO A 50 9.59 -0.05 -5.83
C PRO A 50 10.23 0.45 -4.52
N ALA A 51 10.98 1.55 -4.58
CA ALA A 51 11.62 2.13 -3.39
C ALA A 51 10.59 2.76 -2.43
N ALA A 52 9.58 3.45 -2.97
CA ALA A 52 8.49 4.00 -2.17
C ALA A 52 7.71 2.89 -1.44
N LEU A 53 7.36 1.82 -2.16
CA LEU A 53 6.65 0.67 -1.58
C LEU A 53 7.49 -0.03 -0.51
N ALA A 54 8.76 -0.33 -0.79
CA ALA A 54 9.63 -1.03 0.15
C ALA A 54 9.79 -0.26 1.48
N ARG A 55 9.96 1.06 1.41
CA ARG A 55 10.04 1.92 2.61
C ARG A 55 8.71 1.94 3.37
N LEU A 56 7.59 2.09 2.67
CA LEU A 56 6.26 2.07 3.28
C LEU A 56 5.96 0.73 3.99
N LEU A 57 6.34 -0.40 3.38
CA LEU A 57 6.16 -1.73 3.97
C LEU A 57 7.04 -1.94 5.21
N ALA A 58 8.25 -1.37 5.22
CA ALA A 58 9.12 -1.41 6.39
C ALA A 58 8.49 -0.67 7.59
N ASP A 59 7.90 0.50 7.34
CA ASP A 59 7.22 1.30 8.38
C ASP A 59 5.99 0.58 8.96
N LEU A 60 5.33 -0.26 8.16
CA LEU A 60 4.18 -1.07 8.59
C LEU A 60 4.55 -2.40 9.26
N ASN A 61 5.85 -2.70 9.41
CA ASN A 61 6.35 -4.04 9.75
C ASN A 61 5.66 -5.12 8.90
N GLY A 62 5.65 -4.93 7.57
CA GLY A 62 5.06 -5.86 6.63
C GLY A 62 5.98 -7.06 6.37
N ASP A 63 5.48 -8.27 6.60
CA ASP A 63 6.19 -9.51 6.28
C ASP A 63 5.96 -9.91 4.80
N ALA A 64 6.90 -10.66 4.22
CA ALA A 64 6.90 -11.07 2.80
C ALA A 64 5.69 -11.94 2.37
N GLY A 65 4.83 -12.37 3.31
CA GLY A 65 3.63 -13.16 3.03
C GLY A 65 2.32 -12.37 2.97
N LEU A 66 2.32 -11.09 3.35
CA LEU A 66 1.09 -10.30 3.40
C LEU A 66 0.57 -9.99 1.99
N LYS A 67 -0.75 -10.03 1.84
CA LYS A 67 -1.40 -9.56 0.61
C LYS A 67 -1.42 -8.03 0.60
N LEU A 68 -1.25 -7.45 -0.58
CA LEU A 68 -1.34 -6.01 -0.80
C LEU A 68 -2.52 -5.73 -1.71
N ILE A 69 -3.25 -4.66 -1.41
CA ILE A 69 -4.22 -4.06 -2.32
C ILE A 69 -3.94 -2.56 -2.40
N ALA A 70 -3.94 -2.02 -3.61
CA ALA A 70 -3.68 -0.60 -3.84
C ALA A 70 -4.82 0.04 -4.61
N CYS A 71 -5.11 1.30 -4.29
CA CYS A 71 -6.07 2.13 -5.02
C CYS A 71 -5.51 3.53 -5.28
N GLY A 72 -6.27 4.33 -6.05
CA GLY A 72 -5.90 5.69 -6.40
C GLY A 72 -5.15 5.79 -7.72
N MET A 73 -4.27 6.79 -7.82
CA MET A 73 -3.60 7.17 -9.06
C MET A 73 -2.47 6.22 -9.46
N VAL A 74 -2.03 5.32 -8.57
CA VAL A 74 -1.08 4.26 -8.91
C VAL A 74 -1.55 3.35 -10.05
N GLY A 75 -2.87 3.24 -10.25
CA GLY A 75 -3.49 2.49 -11.36
C GLY A 75 -3.75 3.31 -12.63
N SER A 76 -3.40 4.61 -12.64
CA SER A 76 -3.64 5.48 -13.82
C SER A 76 -2.64 5.22 -14.95
N ALA A 77 -2.87 5.80 -16.12
CA ALA A 77 -1.94 5.74 -17.26
C ALA A 77 -0.53 6.27 -16.94
N SER A 78 -0.41 7.18 -15.98
CA SER A 78 0.89 7.69 -15.48
C SER A 78 1.29 7.09 -14.13
N GLY A 79 0.60 6.04 -13.69
CA GLY A 79 0.84 5.33 -12.44
C GLY A 79 1.96 4.31 -12.54
N TRP A 80 2.01 3.38 -11.59
CA TRP A 80 2.97 2.28 -11.63
C TRP A 80 2.56 1.24 -12.68
N HIS A 81 1.28 0.90 -12.69
CA HIS A 81 0.73 -0.04 -13.65
C HIS A 81 -0.67 0.42 -14.04
N GLU A 82 -0.89 0.68 -15.32
CA GLU A 82 -2.20 1.12 -15.81
C GLU A 82 -3.24 0.02 -15.60
N VAL A 83 -4.34 0.37 -14.95
CA VAL A 83 -5.52 -0.46 -14.73
C VAL A 83 -6.70 0.24 -15.40
N ALA A 84 -7.23 -0.38 -16.46
CA ALA A 84 -8.35 0.16 -17.20
C ALA A 84 -9.61 0.29 -16.32
N TYR A 85 -10.44 1.27 -16.63
CA TYR A 85 -11.76 1.40 -16.01
C TYR A 85 -12.64 0.19 -16.35
N VAL A 86 -13.50 -0.18 -15.43
CA VAL A 86 -14.58 -1.14 -15.68
C VAL A 86 -15.68 -0.46 -16.50
N ASP A 87 -16.26 -1.21 -17.44
CA ASP A 87 -17.43 -0.78 -18.22
C ASP A 87 -18.73 -0.77 -17.38
#